data_AF-A0A9Q1EPW4-F1
#
_entry.id   AF-A0A9Q1EPW4-F1
#
_cell.length_a   1.000
_cell.length_b   1.000
_cell.length_c   1.000
_cell.angle_alpha   90.00
_cell.angle_beta   90.00
_cell.angle_gamma   90.00
#
_symmetry.space_group_name_H-M   'P 1'
#
loop_
_entity.id
_entity.type
_entity.pdbx_description
1 polymer ?
#
loop_
_entity_poly.entity_id
_entity_poly.type
_entity_poly.pdbx_seq_one_letter_code
_entity_poly.pdbx_strand_id
1 'polypeptide(L)'
;MPLNTVTKAGFTALVKTLDKRYSMPSRTYFSQVAIPELYKTCRQRVAAELKTAEFFPTTTDMWSSRTAEPYQSLTVHFVNEEFDLKARYLQTAHFPDDHTGENTAAGLREGLASWDLDEENHVCLTTDNASNMVKAALLRNEWTRLQCFGHRLHLAIENAMKDDRVSRATGLCKKLVGHFSHSWKKKAAMTEAQRELNLPEHALITECPTRWGSKEMMIARVLEQTKAISQVLSGDRNARHLVPTWQDTDVLESIHKALHPLQEFTDALSGEEYISISYLKPVLHLLATSVLAEDDDTDLSRSIKTKAYLKDKYSDPDTQEILDVASFLGPRFKTQYIRADLTCH
;
A
#
# COMPACT_ATOMS: atom_id res chain seq x y z
N MET A 1 19.17 -3.56 -11.78
CA MET A 1 19.61 -4.82 -12.43
C MET A 1 20.53 -5.59 -11.49
N PRO A 2 20.54 -6.93 -11.51
CA PRO A 2 21.47 -7.70 -10.69
C PRO A 2 22.93 -7.46 -11.09
N LEU A 3 23.87 -7.46 -10.13
CA LEU A 3 25.29 -7.18 -10.40
C LEU A 3 25.94 -8.16 -11.37
N ASN A 4 25.44 -9.39 -11.46
CA ASN A 4 25.91 -10.39 -12.43
C ASN A 4 25.57 -10.03 -13.89
N THR A 5 24.81 -8.97 -14.14
CA THR A 5 24.50 -8.52 -15.50
C THR A 5 25.76 -8.16 -16.26
N VAL A 6 26.74 -7.54 -15.60
CA VAL A 6 28.00 -7.08 -16.23
C VAL A 6 28.85 -8.23 -16.76
N THR A 7 28.60 -9.46 -16.29
CA THR A 7 29.27 -10.68 -16.74
C THR A 7 28.46 -11.48 -17.76
N LYS A 8 27.23 -11.06 -18.10
CA LYS A 8 26.40 -11.77 -19.09
C LYS A 8 26.89 -11.46 -20.50
N ALA A 9 27.14 -12.51 -21.29
CA ALA A 9 27.66 -12.40 -22.66
C ALA A 9 26.88 -11.41 -23.54
N GLY A 10 25.54 -11.43 -23.48
CA GLY A 10 24.71 -10.50 -24.25
C GLY A 10 24.91 -9.03 -23.87
N PHE A 11 25.04 -8.74 -22.56
CA PHE A 11 25.30 -7.37 -22.10
C PHE A 11 26.72 -6.92 -22.47
N THR A 12 27.71 -7.81 -22.32
CA THR A 12 29.08 -7.53 -22.76
C THR A 12 29.16 -7.27 -24.27
N ALA A 13 28.44 -8.04 -25.09
CA ALA A 13 28.38 -7.86 -26.53
C ALA A 13 27.72 -6.51 -26.91
N LEU A 14 26.62 -6.16 -26.24
CA LEU A 14 25.95 -4.87 -26.40
C LEU A 14 26.92 -3.71 -26.13
N VAL A 15 27.60 -3.71 -24.97
CA VAL A 15 28.52 -2.63 -24.61
C VAL A 15 29.69 -2.55 -25.58
N LYS A 16 30.27 -3.68 -26.00
CA LYS A 16 31.34 -3.69 -27.02
C LYS A 16 30.89 -3.24 -28.40
N THR A 17 29.60 -3.38 -28.72
CA THR A 17 29.03 -2.85 -29.96
C THR A 17 28.94 -1.32 -29.91
N LEU A 18 28.59 -0.77 -28.73
CA LEU A 18 28.51 0.67 -28.49
C LEU A 18 29.90 1.32 -28.43
N ASP A 19 30.82 0.77 -27.64
CA ASP A 19 32.23 1.18 -27.61
C ASP A 19 33.15 -0.03 -27.39
N LYS A 20 33.92 -0.37 -28.43
CA LYS A 20 34.88 -1.49 -28.39
C LYS A 20 36.02 -1.28 -27.40
N ARG A 21 36.32 -0.03 -27.02
CA ARG A 21 37.43 0.31 -26.10
C ARG A 21 37.00 0.24 -24.64
N TYR A 22 35.69 0.22 -24.37
CA TYR A 22 35.19 0.20 -23.01
C TYR A 22 35.42 -1.17 -22.36
N SER A 23 36.24 -1.20 -21.30
CA SER A 23 36.45 -2.39 -20.49
C SER A 23 35.41 -2.45 -19.38
N MET A 24 34.52 -3.44 -19.45
CA MET A 24 33.49 -3.65 -18.43
C MET A 24 34.12 -3.90 -17.05
N PRO A 25 33.78 -3.10 -16.02
CA PRO A 25 34.20 -3.39 -14.67
C PRO A 25 33.60 -4.71 -14.17
N SER A 26 34.32 -5.38 -13.27
CA SER A 26 33.90 -6.66 -12.73
C SER A 26 32.69 -6.51 -11.80
N ARG A 27 31.97 -7.62 -11.57
CA ARG A 27 30.94 -7.70 -10.52
C ARG A 27 31.48 -7.23 -9.17
N THR A 28 32.71 -7.64 -8.85
CA THR A 28 33.40 -7.29 -7.60
C THR A 28 33.60 -5.79 -7.46
N TYR A 29 34.02 -5.11 -8.54
CA TYR A 29 34.17 -3.65 -8.55
C TYR A 29 32.84 -2.95 -8.23
N PHE A 30 31.73 -3.37 -8.86
CA PHE A 30 30.42 -2.78 -8.54
C PHE A 30 30.00 -3.04 -7.09
N SER A 31 30.17 -4.26 -6.58
CA SER A 31 29.77 -4.60 -5.21
C SER A 31 30.61 -3.95 -4.11
N GLN A 32 31.92 -3.80 -4.33
CA GLN A 32 32.87 -3.40 -3.28
C GLN A 32 33.36 -1.96 -3.41
N VAL A 33 33.21 -1.34 -4.59
CA VAL A 33 33.70 0.02 -4.85
C VAL A 33 32.57 0.93 -5.30
N ALA A 34 32.03 0.73 -6.50
CA ALA A 34 31.12 1.71 -7.10
C ALA A 34 29.81 1.90 -6.31
N ILE A 35 29.15 0.83 -5.89
CA ILE A 35 27.90 0.95 -5.11
C ILE A 35 28.15 1.51 -3.71
N PRO A 36 29.15 1.02 -2.94
CA PRO A 36 29.49 1.64 -1.66
C PRO A 36 29.86 3.12 -1.76
N GLU A 37 30.58 3.53 -2.80
CA GLU A 37 30.93 4.93 -3.04
C GLU A 37 29.69 5.76 -3.38
N LEU A 38 28.85 5.29 -4.30
CA LEU A 38 27.56 5.92 -4.62
C LEU A 38 26.66 6.05 -3.39
N TYR A 39 26.62 5.01 -2.53
CA TYR A 39 25.88 5.05 -1.27
C TYR A 39 26.45 6.13 -0.34
N LYS A 40 27.77 6.20 -0.15
CA LYS A 40 28.42 7.23 0.69
C LYS A 40 28.09 8.63 0.19
N THR A 41 28.23 8.89 -1.11
CA THR A 41 27.90 10.19 -1.71
C THR A 41 26.42 10.53 -1.54
N CYS A 42 25.53 9.57 -1.78
CA CYS A 42 24.09 9.77 -1.61
C CYS A 42 23.75 10.04 -0.13
N ARG A 43 24.29 9.25 0.80
CA ARG A 43 24.09 9.42 2.25
C ARG A 43 24.57 10.78 2.73
N GLN A 44 25.74 11.24 2.27
CA GLN A 44 26.25 12.57 2.61
C GLN A 44 25.34 13.68 2.10
N ARG A 45 24.83 13.56 0.86
CA ARG A 45 23.87 14.52 0.32
C ARG A 45 22.58 14.55 1.12
N VAL A 46 21.99 13.40 1.42
CA VAL A 46 20.77 13.31 2.23
C VAL A 46 21.01 13.87 3.63
N ALA A 47 22.12 13.53 4.28
CA ALA A 47 22.46 14.07 5.59
C ALA A 47 22.65 15.60 5.57
N ALA A 48 23.15 16.17 4.47
CA ALA A 48 23.22 17.61 4.31
C ALA A 48 21.82 18.25 4.16
N GLU A 49 20.91 17.61 3.41
CA GLU A 49 19.52 18.07 3.29
C GLU A 49 18.77 17.99 4.62
N LEU A 50 18.99 16.97 5.44
CA LEU A 50 18.31 16.83 6.73
C LEU A 50 18.71 17.91 7.74
N LYS A 51 19.90 18.50 7.61
CA LYS A 51 20.32 19.60 8.49
C LYS A 51 19.49 20.87 8.33
N THR A 52 18.77 21.03 7.21
CA THR A 52 17.86 22.16 7.00
C THR A 52 16.46 21.89 7.55
N ALA A 53 16.18 20.67 8.01
CA ALA A 53 14.88 20.29 8.55
C ALA A 53 14.83 20.58 10.06
N GLU A 54 14.11 21.63 10.45
CA GLU A 54 13.90 21.97 11.86
C GLU A 54 12.96 20.96 12.53
N PHE A 55 11.85 20.62 11.88
CA PHE A 55 10.86 19.66 12.35
C PHE A 55 10.62 18.59 11.29
N PHE A 56 10.43 17.34 11.74
CA PHE A 56 10.24 16.23 10.81
C PHE A 56 9.29 15.16 11.37
N PRO A 57 8.29 14.74 10.60
CA PRO A 57 7.61 13.47 10.83
C PRO A 57 8.34 12.31 10.14
N THR A 58 8.07 11.10 10.60
CA THR A 58 8.63 9.88 10.01
C THR A 58 7.55 8.85 9.72
N THR A 59 7.75 8.07 8.68
CA THR A 59 7.00 6.84 8.43
C THR A 59 7.91 5.63 8.63
N THR A 60 7.37 4.57 9.21
CA THR A 60 8.10 3.31 9.36
C THR A 60 7.21 2.13 9.03
N ASP A 61 7.83 1.12 8.42
CA ASP A 61 7.20 -0.13 8.06
C ASP A 61 8.11 -1.29 8.47
N MET A 62 7.52 -2.29 9.13
CA MET A 62 8.20 -3.54 9.47
C MET A 62 7.68 -4.63 8.55
N TRP A 63 8.58 -5.28 7.83
CA TRP A 63 8.21 -6.29 6.84
C TRP A 63 9.20 -7.44 6.85
N SER A 64 8.75 -8.59 6.37
CA SER A 64 9.59 -9.76 6.19
C SER A 64 9.94 -9.93 4.72
N SER A 65 11.20 -10.22 4.44
CA SER A 65 11.67 -10.53 3.09
C SER A 65 11.07 -11.84 2.58
N ARG A 66 11.32 -12.15 1.31
CA ARG A 66 10.93 -13.43 0.71
C ARG A 66 11.60 -14.64 1.37
N THR A 67 12.71 -14.42 2.07
CA THR A 67 13.44 -15.42 2.86
C THR A 67 12.97 -15.44 4.32
N ALA A 68 11.87 -14.75 4.65
CA ALA A 68 11.31 -14.61 5.99
C ALA A 68 12.24 -13.88 6.99
N GLU A 69 13.19 -13.10 6.48
CA GLU A 69 14.05 -12.28 7.33
C GLU A 69 13.36 -10.96 7.63
N PRO A 70 13.36 -10.50 8.90
CA PRO A 70 12.73 -9.26 9.30
C PRO A 70 13.56 -8.02 8.96
N TYR A 71 12.87 -6.98 8.49
CA TYR A 71 13.46 -5.68 8.20
C TYR A 71 12.59 -4.55 8.74
N GLN A 72 13.25 -3.48 9.15
CA GLN A 72 12.61 -2.23 9.55
C GLN A 72 13.03 -1.11 8.61
N SER A 73 12.03 -0.43 8.06
CA SER A 73 12.22 0.70 7.14
C SER A 73 11.91 2.00 7.85
N LEU A 74 12.71 3.03 7.58
CA LEU A 74 12.50 4.38 8.12
C LEU A 74 12.60 5.40 7.00
N THR A 75 11.58 6.23 6.88
CA THR A 75 11.53 7.36 5.95
C THR A 75 11.24 8.61 6.74
N VAL A 76 11.97 9.68 6.44
CA VAL A 76 11.74 11.01 7.00
C VAL A 76 11.10 11.91 5.96
N HIS A 77 10.19 12.76 6.42
CA HIS A 77 9.51 13.75 5.60
C HIS A 77 9.78 15.12 6.20
N PHE A 78 10.01 16.11 5.36
CA PHE A 78 10.27 17.48 5.79
C PHE A 78 9.96 18.46 4.67
N VAL A 79 9.86 19.74 5.03
CA VAL A 79 9.77 20.85 4.07
C VAL A 79 11.12 21.56 4.09
N ASN A 80 11.72 21.77 2.92
CA ASN A 80 12.99 22.50 2.82
C ASN A 80 12.76 24.02 2.85
N GLU A 81 13.86 24.79 2.81
CA GLU A 81 13.83 26.26 2.81
C GLU A 81 13.07 26.85 1.61
N GLU A 82 13.04 26.13 0.48
CA GLU A 82 12.27 26.49 -0.71
C GLU A 82 10.77 26.16 -0.63
N PHE A 83 10.27 25.68 0.51
CA PHE A 83 8.89 25.24 0.70
C PHE A 83 8.46 24.03 -0.16
N ASP A 84 9.42 23.21 -0.60
CA ASP A 84 9.15 21.93 -1.23
C ASP A 84 9.03 20.81 -0.19
N LEU A 85 8.02 19.96 -0.34
CA LEU A 85 7.93 18.70 0.38
C LEU A 85 9.01 17.74 -0.11
N LYS A 86 9.82 17.22 0.82
CA LYS A 86 10.82 16.18 0.56
C LYS A 86 10.51 14.94 1.41
N ALA A 87 10.60 13.78 0.77
CA ALA A 87 10.66 12.48 1.44
C ALA A 87 12.03 11.85 1.20
N ARG A 88 12.66 11.32 2.24
CA ARG A 88 13.95 10.63 2.16
C ARG A 88 13.88 9.29 2.86
N TYR A 89 14.10 8.24 2.09
CA TYR A 89 14.23 6.88 2.59
C TYR A 89 15.59 6.73 3.26
N LEU A 90 15.61 6.62 4.58
CA LEU A 90 16.83 6.65 5.38
C LEU A 90 17.47 5.27 5.45
N GLN A 91 16.68 4.24 5.72
CA GLN A 91 17.24 2.90 5.88
C GLN A 91 16.22 1.78 5.68
N THR A 92 16.74 0.64 5.25
CA THR A 92 16.17 -0.70 5.47
C THR A 92 17.15 -1.44 6.37
N ALA A 93 16.89 -1.50 7.67
CA ALA A 93 17.73 -2.20 8.62
C ALA A 93 17.27 -3.65 8.75
N HIS A 94 18.20 -4.60 8.69
CA HIS A 94 17.91 -5.99 9.09
C HIS A 94 17.66 -6.01 10.59
N PHE A 95 16.53 -6.56 11.03
CA PHE A 95 16.05 -6.45 12.40
C PHE A 95 15.81 -7.84 13.00
N PRO A 96 16.86 -8.63 13.28
CA PRO A 96 16.74 -10.05 13.64
C PRO A 96 16.19 -10.30 15.05
N ASP A 97 16.08 -9.27 15.86
CA ASP A 97 15.61 -9.36 17.23
C ASP A 97 14.13 -9.68 17.32
N ASP A 98 13.68 -10.13 18.49
CA ASP A 98 12.25 -10.26 18.76
C ASP A 98 11.57 -8.90 18.54
N HIS A 99 10.47 -8.89 17.79
CA HIS A 99 9.72 -7.69 17.45
C HIS A 99 8.92 -7.15 18.64
N THR A 100 9.51 -7.05 19.84
CA THR A 100 8.88 -6.42 21.01
C THR A 100 8.78 -4.91 20.79
N GLY A 101 7.87 -4.24 21.50
CA GLY A 101 7.74 -2.79 21.38
C GLY A 101 9.04 -2.06 21.79
N GLU A 102 9.74 -2.61 22.78
CA GLU A 102 11.00 -2.09 23.30
C GLU A 102 12.12 -2.15 22.26
N ASN A 103 12.29 -3.31 21.62
CA ASN A 103 13.31 -3.49 20.58
C ASN A 103 12.99 -2.61 19.37
N THR A 104 11.72 -2.59 18.94
CA THR A 104 11.29 -1.74 17.82
C THR A 104 11.53 -0.26 18.10
N ALA A 105 11.26 0.22 19.32
CA ALA A 105 11.54 1.59 19.72
C ALA A 105 13.05 1.89 19.73
N ALA A 106 13.86 0.95 20.23
CA ALA A 106 15.33 1.07 20.19
C ALA A 106 15.86 1.16 18.75
N GLY A 107 15.37 0.31 17.84
CA GLY A 107 15.75 0.34 16.43
C GLY A 107 15.35 1.64 15.71
N LEU A 108 14.19 2.22 16.05
CA LEU A 108 13.80 3.54 15.55
C LEU A 108 14.73 4.65 16.03
N ARG A 109 15.07 4.65 17.33
CA ARG A 109 16.01 5.63 17.91
C ARG A 109 17.40 5.50 17.34
N GLU A 110 17.90 4.29 17.16
CA GLU A 110 19.18 4.04 16.48
C GLU A 110 19.14 4.56 15.04
N GLY A 111 18.01 4.34 14.35
CA GLY A 111 17.75 4.91 13.04
C GLY A 111 17.87 6.42 13.03
N LEU A 112 17.14 7.13 13.89
CA LEU A 112 17.20 8.58 14.00
C LEU A 112 18.61 9.09 14.35
N ALA A 113 19.23 8.50 15.38
CA ALA A 113 20.58 8.86 15.82
C ALA A 113 21.63 8.66 14.72
N SER A 114 21.51 7.62 13.89
CA SER A 114 22.43 7.37 12.78
C SER A 114 22.41 8.48 11.71
N TRP A 115 21.34 9.29 11.69
CA TRP A 115 21.15 10.43 10.79
C TRP A 115 21.26 11.78 11.49
N ASP A 116 21.66 11.80 12.77
CA ASP A 116 21.80 13.03 13.57
C ASP A 116 20.47 13.78 13.72
N LEU A 117 19.36 13.03 13.80
CA LEU A 117 18.00 13.55 13.95
C LEU A 117 17.60 13.53 15.43
N ASP A 118 17.27 14.70 15.97
CA ASP A 118 16.87 14.88 17.36
C ASP A 118 15.41 14.44 17.60
N GLU A 119 15.17 13.67 18.66
CA GLU A 119 13.83 13.25 19.07
C GLU A 119 12.97 14.46 19.51
N GLU A 120 13.56 15.56 19.98
CA GLU A 120 12.81 16.76 20.39
C GLU A 120 12.12 17.46 19.21
N ASN A 121 12.68 17.30 18.00
CA ASN A 121 12.17 17.88 16.76
C ASN A 121 11.24 16.95 15.99
N HIS A 122 11.00 15.75 16.53
CA HIS A 122 10.17 14.74 15.92
C HIS A 122 8.69 15.02 16.17
N VAL A 123 7.96 15.34 15.10
CA VAL A 123 6.57 15.80 15.21
C VAL A 123 5.59 14.63 15.33
N CYS A 124 5.81 13.57 14.54
CA CYS A 124 4.88 12.47 14.48
C CYS A 124 5.50 11.22 13.84
N LEU A 125 5.17 10.05 14.41
CA LEU A 125 5.47 8.75 13.84
C LEU A 125 4.22 8.15 13.18
N THR A 126 4.23 8.00 11.86
CA THR A 126 3.20 7.24 11.15
C THR A 126 3.61 5.78 10.99
N THR A 127 2.82 4.85 11.52
CA THR A 127 3.09 3.40 11.41
C THR A 127 1.84 2.60 11.08
N ASP A 128 2.01 1.32 10.78
CA ASP A 128 0.90 0.36 10.72
C ASP A 128 0.20 0.21 12.09
N ASN A 129 -0.69 -0.79 12.21
CA ASN A 129 -1.39 -1.01 13.46
C ASN A 129 -1.00 -2.31 14.17
N ALA A 130 0.21 -2.82 13.93
CA ALA A 130 0.75 -3.94 14.67
C ALA A 130 0.90 -3.55 16.15
N SER A 131 0.52 -4.45 17.06
CA SER A 131 0.56 -4.19 18.52
C SER A 131 1.93 -3.75 19.01
N ASN A 132 2.98 -4.24 18.38
CA ASN A 132 4.36 -3.96 18.78
C ASN A 132 4.79 -2.57 18.31
N MET A 133 4.34 -2.12 17.14
CA MET A 133 4.55 -0.74 16.67
C MET A 133 3.80 0.26 17.54
N VAL A 134 2.57 -0.06 17.95
CA VAL A 134 1.80 0.79 18.88
C VAL A 134 2.53 0.90 20.21
N LYS A 135 2.98 -0.23 20.78
CA LYS A 135 3.77 -0.21 22.02
C LYS A 135 5.06 0.59 21.85
N ALA A 136 5.78 0.42 20.74
CA ALA A 136 7.03 1.11 20.47
C ALA A 136 6.88 2.63 20.49
N ALA A 137 5.82 3.16 19.85
CA ALA A 137 5.56 4.60 19.84
C ALA A 137 5.20 5.15 21.22
N LEU A 138 4.50 4.36 22.05
CA LEU A 138 4.08 4.76 23.40
C LEU A 138 5.18 4.56 24.46
N LEU A 139 6.30 3.92 24.13
CA LEU A 139 7.36 3.57 25.09
C LEU A 139 8.41 4.68 25.22
N ARG A 140 8.46 5.32 26.40
CA ARG A 140 9.44 6.34 26.83
C ARG A 140 9.51 7.55 25.88
N ASN A 141 8.98 8.70 26.31
CA ASN A 141 8.84 9.96 25.56
C ASN A 141 7.55 10.10 24.71
N GLU A 142 6.69 9.08 24.65
CA GLU A 142 5.35 9.14 24.04
C GLU A 142 5.33 9.82 22.66
N TRP A 143 6.08 9.28 21.68
CA TRP A 143 6.03 9.82 20.31
C TRP A 143 4.58 9.91 19.84
N THR A 144 4.19 11.09 19.35
CA THR A 144 2.86 11.27 18.80
C THR A 144 2.69 10.35 17.60
N ARG A 145 1.74 9.43 17.69
CA ARG A 145 1.58 8.36 16.71
C ARG A 145 0.37 8.60 15.83
N LEU A 146 0.60 8.73 14.53
CA LEU A 146 -0.46 8.66 13.54
C LEU A 146 -0.59 7.24 12.98
N GLN A 147 -1.82 6.78 12.85
CA GLN A 147 -2.10 5.45 12.34
C GLN A 147 -2.20 5.51 10.81
N CYS A 148 -1.55 4.58 10.12
CA CYS A 148 -1.61 4.50 8.66
C CYS A 148 -3.05 4.25 8.18
N PHE A 149 -3.57 5.17 7.37
CA PHE A 149 -4.91 5.06 6.78
C PHE A 149 -5.08 3.83 5.91
N GLY A 150 -4.14 3.57 5.00
CA GLY A 150 -4.23 2.42 4.11
C GLY A 150 -4.30 1.10 4.89
N HIS A 151 -3.49 0.95 5.94
CA HIS A 151 -3.52 -0.24 6.79
C HIS A 151 -4.83 -0.34 7.60
N ARG A 152 -5.33 0.78 8.13
CA ARG A 152 -6.59 0.82 8.87
C ARG A 152 -7.80 0.47 8.01
N LEU A 153 -7.87 1.03 6.80
CA LEU A 153 -8.89 0.71 5.82
C LEU A 153 -8.80 -0.77 5.41
N HIS A 154 -7.59 -1.28 5.17
CA HIS A 154 -7.36 -2.69 4.87
C HIS A 154 -7.92 -3.62 5.96
N LEU A 155 -7.62 -3.35 7.23
CA LEU A 155 -8.12 -4.16 8.35
C LEU A 155 -9.66 -4.10 8.46
N ALA A 156 -10.26 -2.92 8.25
CA ALA A 156 -11.70 -2.76 8.29
C ALA A 156 -12.39 -3.55 7.16
N ILE A 157 -11.84 -3.51 5.95
CA ILE A 157 -12.34 -4.26 4.79
C ILE A 157 -12.15 -5.77 5.00
N GLU A 158 -10.98 -6.23 5.44
CA GLU A 158 -10.77 -7.66 5.72
C GLU A 158 -11.73 -8.17 6.79
N ASN A 159 -12.05 -7.36 7.81
CA ASN A 159 -13.06 -7.71 8.80
C ASN A 159 -14.48 -7.68 8.21
N ALA A 160 -14.79 -6.72 7.34
CA ALA A 160 -16.07 -6.62 6.65
C ALA A 160 -16.35 -7.82 5.74
N MET A 161 -15.29 -8.40 5.15
CA MET A 161 -15.35 -9.55 4.26
C MET A 161 -15.41 -10.92 4.98
N LYS A 162 -15.41 -10.95 6.31
CA LYS A 162 -15.63 -12.19 7.09
C LYS A 162 -17.10 -12.60 7.05
N ASP A 163 -17.50 -13.19 5.93
CA ASP A 163 -18.81 -13.79 5.69
C ASP A 163 -18.61 -15.07 4.86
N ASP A 164 -19.36 -16.13 5.17
CA ASP A 164 -19.23 -17.43 4.48
C ASP A 164 -19.59 -17.33 3.00
N ARG A 165 -20.54 -16.47 2.64
CA ARG A 165 -20.96 -16.23 1.24
C ARG A 165 -19.83 -15.57 0.47
N VAL A 166 -19.17 -14.58 1.07
CA VAL A 166 -18.01 -13.88 0.51
C VAL A 166 -16.84 -14.85 0.34
N SER A 167 -16.56 -15.66 1.35
CA SER A 167 -15.47 -16.65 1.33
C SER A 167 -15.67 -17.70 0.22
N ARG A 168 -16.91 -18.16 0.03
CA ARG A 168 -17.26 -19.08 -1.05
C ARG A 168 -17.05 -18.46 -2.44
N ALA A 169 -17.63 -17.28 -2.68
CA ALA A 169 -17.57 -16.62 -3.99
C ALA A 169 -16.13 -16.20 -4.38
N THR A 170 -15.38 -15.64 -3.42
CA THR A 170 -13.96 -15.29 -3.64
C THR A 170 -13.08 -16.53 -3.81
N GLY A 171 -13.34 -17.61 -3.07
CA GLY A 171 -12.67 -18.89 -3.25
C GLY A 171 -12.89 -19.51 -4.64
N LEU A 172 -14.10 -19.36 -5.20
CA LEU A 172 -14.41 -19.75 -6.58
C LEU A 172 -13.60 -18.92 -7.58
N CYS A 173 -13.55 -17.60 -7.40
CA CYS A 173 -12.74 -16.70 -8.25
C CYS A 173 -11.27 -17.11 -8.25
N LYS A 174 -10.68 -17.42 -7.08
CA LYS A 174 -9.28 -17.87 -6.98
C LYS A 174 -9.01 -19.14 -7.79
N LYS A 175 -9.89 -20.14 -7.68
CA LYS A 175 -9.78 -21.40 -8.43
C LYS A 175 -9.92 -21.16 -9.94
N LEU A 176 -10.87 -20.32 -10.33
CA LEU A 176 -11.09 -19.92 -11.72
C LEU A 176 -9.85 -19.22 -12.28
N VAL A 177 -9.33 -18.18 -11.62
CA VAL A 177 -8.14 -17.46 -12.08
C VAL A 177 -6.94 -18.39 -12.18
N GLY A 178 -6.72 -19.25 -11.17
CA GLY A 178 -5.65 -20.25 -11.20
C GLY A 178 -5.76 -21.19 -12.41
N HIS A 179 -6.98 -21.63 -12.75
CA HIS A 179 -7.24 -22.52 -13.88
C HIS A 179 -6.79 -21.94 -15.23
N PHE A 180 -6.96 -20.63 -15.45
CA PHE A 180 -6.49 -19.94 -16.66
C PHE A 180 -5.02 -19.55 -16.57
N SER A 181 -4.54 -19.11 -15.40
CA SER A 181 -3.19 -18.57 -15.22
C SER A 181 -2.08 -19.59 -15.50
N HIS A 182 -2.33 -20.88 -15.28
CA HIS A 182 -1.34 -21.96 -15.46
C HIS A 182 -1.30 -22.59 -16.87
N SER A 183 -2.18 -22.20 -17.79
CA SER A 183 -2.25 -22.83 -19.12
C SER A 183 -2.25 -21.81 -20.25
N TRP A 184 -1.20 -21.83 -21.07
CA TRP A 184 -1.11 -20.97 -22.25
C TRP A 184 -2.27 -21.21 -23.23
N LYS A 185 -2.71 -22.47 -23.39
CA LYS A 185 -3.85 -22.82 -24.27
C LYS A 185 -5.14 -22.17 -23.79
N LYS A 186 -5.38 -22.16 -22.47
CA LYS A 186 -6.57 -21.53 -21.88
C LYS A 186 -6.52 -20.02 -21.97
N LYS A 187 -5.33 -19.41 -21.84
CA LYS A 187 -5.14 -17.98 -22.09
C LYS A 187 -5.45 -17.61 -23.54
N ALA A 188 -4.96 -18.40 -24.50
CA ALA A 188 -5.26 -18.18 -25.92
C ALA A 188 -6.76 -18.34 -26.22
N ALA A 189 -7.40 -19.37 -25.67
CA ALA A 189 -8.86 -19.56 -25.81
C ALA A 189 -9.67 -18.42 -25.17
N MET A 190 -9.19 -17.86 -24.04
CA MET A 190 -9.78 -16.69 -23.41
C MET A 190 -9.69 -15.45 -24.30
N THR A 191 -8.52 -15.20 -24.90
CA THR A 191 -8.33 -14.09 -25.84
C THR A 191 -9.22 -14.22 -27.08
N GLU A 192 -9.40 -15.44 -27.60
CA GLU A 192 -10.31 -15.66 -28.73
C GLU A 192 -11.76 -15.39 -28.34
N ALA A 193 -12.23 -15.93 -27.21
CA ALA A 193 -13.57 -15.67 -26.71
C ALA A 193 -13.81 -14.18 -26.41
N GLN A 194 -12.79 -13.46 -25.92
CA GLN A 194 -12.85 -12.01 -25.72
C GLN A 194 -13.08 -11.27 -27.05
N ARG A 195 -12.36 -11.65 -28.12
CA ARG A 195 -12.52 -11.06 -29.46
C ARG A 195 -13.91 -11.33 -30.05
N GLU A 196 -14.37 -12.58 -29.98
CA GLU A 196 -15.69 -12.96 -30.48
C GLU A 196 -16.83 -12.19 -29.77
N LEU A 197 -16.67 -11.95 -28.47
CA LEU A 197 -17.66 -11.25 -27.65
C LEU A 197 -17.47 -9.72 -27.61
N ASN A 198 -16.50 -9.17 -28.35
CA ASN A 198 -16.11 -7.76 -28.31
C ASN A 198 -15.82 -7.25 -26.88
N LEU A 199 -15.21 -8.09 -26.05
CA LEU A 199 -14.74 -7.72 -24.72
C LEU A 199 -13.29 -7.25 -24.76
N PRO A 200 -12.86 -6.40 -23.80
CA PRO A 200 -11.45 -6.07 -23.65
C PRO A 200 -10.57 -7.31 -23.50
N GLU A 201 -9.44 -7.36 -24.20
CA GLU A 201 -8.45 -8.46 -24.16
C GLU A 201 -7.60 -8.42 -22.89
N HIS A 202 -8.25 -8.45 -21.72
CA HIS A 202 -7.58 -8.36 -20.43
C HIS A 202 -7.27 -9.75 -19.85
N ALA A 203 -6.07 -9.90 -19.29
CA ALA A 203 -5.71 -11.07 -18.52
C ALA A 203 -6.44 -11.08 -17.16
N LEU A 204 -6.77 -12.27 -16.67
CA LEU A 204 -7.29 -12.44 -15.31
C LEU A 204 -6.22 -12.08 -14.27
N ILE A 205 -6.67 -11.46 -13.18
CA ILE A 205 -5.80 -10.93 -12.13
C ILE A 205 -5.80 -11.90 -10.95
N THR A 206 -4.62 -12.34 -10.52
CA THR A 206 -4.46 -13.14 -9.30
C THR A 206 -4.40 -12.24 -8.07
N GLU A 207 -5.21 -12.54 -7.06
CA GLU A 207 -5.18 -11.85 -5.77
C GLU A 207 -3.81 -12.00 -5.07
N CYS A 208 -3.34 -10.91 -4.49
CA CYS A 208 -2.24 -10.88 -3.53
C CYS A 208 -2.82 -10.79 -2.11
N PRO A 209 -2.62 -11.80 -1.24
CA PRO A 209 -3.26 -11.84 0.08
C PRO A 209 -2.98 -10.63 0.98
N THR A 210 -1.89 -9.90 0.73
CA THR A 210 -1.43 -8.79 1.58
C THR A 210 -2.11 -7.45 1.29
N ARG A 211 -2.94 -7.34 0.23
CA ARG A 211 -3.63 -6.09 -0.13
C ARG A 211 -5.04 -6.37 -0.62
N TRP A 212 -6.03 -5.84 0.10
CA TRP A 212 -7.45 -5.99 -0.23
C TRP A 212 -7.78 -5.50 -1.66
N GLY A 213 -7.11 -4.44 -2.15
CA GLY A 213 -7.35 -3.91 -3.50
C GLY A 213 -7.08 -4.94 -4.60
N SER A 214 -6.16 -5.90 -4.38
CA SER A 214 -5.94 -6.97 -5.36
C SER A 214 -7.09 -7.98 -5.44
N LYS A 215 -7.83 -8.16 -4.33
CA LYS A 215 -9.03 -8.99 -4.26
C LYS A 215 -10.17 -8.30 -5.02
N GLU A 216 -10.34 -6.99 -4.83
CA GLU A 216 -11.31 -6.18 -5.58
C GLU A 216 -11.00 -6.23 -7.09
N MET A 217 -9.76 -5.98 -7.49
CA MET A 217 -9.36 -6.02 -8.91
C MET A 217 -9.59 -7.39 -9.55
N MET A 218 -9.37 -8.49 -8.80
CA MET A 218 -9.70 -9.83 -9.27
C MET A 218 -11.21 -9.98 -9.49
N ILE A 219 -12.03 -9.54 -8.54
CA ILE A 219 -13.50 -9.61 -8.62
C ILE A 219 -14.00 -8.79 -9.81
N ALA A 220 -13.58 -7.54 -9.94
CA ALA A 220 -13.95 -6.65 -11.05
C ALA A 220 -13.58 -7.28 -12.40
N ARG A 221 -12.36 -7.85 -12.52
CA ARG A 221 -11.92 -8.52 -13.75
C ARG A 221 -12.74 -9.78 -14.05
N VAL A 222 -13.10 -10.58 -13.04
CA VAL A 222 -13.94 -11.77 -13.23
C VAL A 222 -15.34 -11.36 -13.70
N LEU A 223 -15.95 -10.33 -13.07
CA LEU A 223 -17.25 -9.81 -13.46
C LEU A 223 -17.26 -9.31 -14.91
N GLU A 224 -16.28 -8.49 -15.29
CA GLU A 224 -16.08 -7.99 -16.67
C GLU A 224 -16.01 -9.14 -17.69
N GLN A 225 -15.34 -10.22 -17.32
CA GLN A 225 -14.98 -11.32 -18.23
C GLN A 225 -15.93 -12.53 -18.12
N THR A 226 -17.01 -12.43 -17.36
CA THR A 226 -17.93 -13.55 -17.06
C THR A 226 -18.42 -14.28 -18.30
N LYS A 227 -18.75 -13.53 -19.38
CA LYS A 227 -19.24 -14.12 -20.63
C LYS A 227 -18.16 -14.94 -21.35
N ALA A 228 -16.95 -14.40 -21.48
CA ALA A 228 -15.82 -15.10 -22.09
C ALA A 228 -15.40 -16.32 -21.25
N ILE A 229 -15.38 -16.19 -19.92
CA ILE A 229 -15.13 -17.30 -18.99
C ILE A 229 -16.15 -18.42 -19.23
N SER A 230 -17.45 -18.08 -19.29
CA SER A 230 -18.53 -19.04 -19.48
C SER A 230 -18.42 -19.75 -20.83
N GLN A 231 -18.07 -19.02 -21.89
CA GLN A 231 -17.86 -19.58 -23.22
C GLN A 231 -16.70 -20.59 -23.24
N VAL A 232 -15.53 -20.23 -22.71
CA VAL A 232 -14.36 -21.13 -22.69
C VAL A 232 -14.62 -22.37 -21.81
N LEU A 233 -15.24 -22.19 -20.64
CA LEU A 233 -15.50 -23.30 -19.72
C LEU A 233 -16.66 -24.20 -20.17
N SER A 234 -17.54 -23.73 -21.08
CA SER A 234 -18.62 -24.56 -21.63
C SER A 234 -18.08 -25.81 -22.36
N GLY A 235 -16.90 -25.70 -22.97
CA GLY A 235 -16.21 -26.81 -23.64
C GLY A 235 -15.38 -27.72 -22.72
N ASP A 236 -15.15 -27.34 -21.46
CA ASP A 236 -14.32 -28.10 -20.50
C ASP A 236 -15.20 -28.76 -19.43
N ARG A 237 -15.58 -30.03 -19.67
CA ARG A 237 -16.42 -30.82 -18.75
C ARG A 237 -15.88 -30.88 -17.33
N ASN A 238 -14.56 -30.86 -17.14
CA ASN A 238 -13.94 -30.96 -15.82
C ASN A 238 -13.93 -29.62 -15.09
N ALA A 239 -14.00 -28.50 -15.80
CA ALA A 239 -13.90 -27.16 -15.24
C ALA A 239 -15.22 -26.37 -15.25
N ARG A 240 -16.30 -26.94 -15.78
CA ARG A 240 -17.63 -26.29 -15.82
C ARG A 240 -18.16 -25.86 -14.45
N HIS A 241 -17.77 -26.57 -13.39
CA HIS A 241 -18.12 -26.23 -12.01
C HIS A 241 -17.46 -24.93 -11.50
N LEU A 242 -16.50 -24.36 -12.25
CA LEU A 242 -15.85 -23.10 -11.91
C LEU A 242 -16.59 -21.87 -12.44
N VAL A 243 -17.60 -22.06 -13.30
CA VAL A 243 -18.43 -20.95 -13.80
C VAL A 243 -19.23 -20.38 -12.60
N PRO A 244 -19.11 -19.07 -12.31
CA PRO A 244 -19.88 -18.43 -11.23
C PRO A 244 -21.39 -18.65 -11.41
N THR A 245 -22.06 -19.07 -10.35
CA THR A 245 -23.53 -19.15 -10.34
C THR A 245 -24.12 -17.74 -10.20
N TRP A 246 -25.41 -17.57 -10.48
CA TRP A 246 -26.08 -16.28 -10.26
C TRP A 246 -25.93 -15.78 -8.81
N GLN A 247 -25.90 -16.69 -7.83
CA GLN A 247 -25.70 -16.35 -6.41
C GLN A 247 -24.28 -15.87 -6.13
N ASP A 248 -23.29 -16.46 -6.80
CA ASP A 248 -21.91 -16.03 -6.66
C ASP A 248 -21.71 -14.67 -7.35
N THR A 249 -22.30 -14.48 -8.54
CA THR A 249 -22.27 -13.20 -9.26
C THR A 249 -22.91 -12.08 -8.44
N ASP A 250 -24.08 -12.31 -7.83
CA ASP A 250 -24.77 -11.33 -6.98
C ASP A 250 -23.93 -10.91 -5.76
N VAL A 251 -23.25 -11.88 -5.13
CA VAL A 251 -22.30 -11.62 -4.04
C VAL A 251 -21.09 -10.81 -4.53
N LEU A 252 -20.52 -11.17 -5.68
CA LEU A 252 -19.36 -10.49 -6.27
C LEU A 252 -19.71 -9.04 -6.67
N GLU A 253 -20.87 -8.82 -7.27
CA GLU A 253 -21.39 -7.49 -7.61
C GLU A 253 -21.62 -6.64 -6.36
N SER A 254 -22.20 -7.23 -5.31
CA SER A 254 -22.37 -6.56 -4.01
C SER A 254 -21.02 -6.12 -3.40
N ILE A 255 -20.01 -7.00 -3.44
CA ILE A 255 -18.65 -6.67 -2.97
C ILE A 255 -18.03 -5.55 -3.81
N HIS A 256 -18.11 -5.67 -5.14
CA HIS A 256 -17.54 -4.69 -6.06
C HIS A 256 -18.20 -3.31 -5.85
N LYS A 257 -19.54 -3.24 -5.80
CA LYS A 257 -20.27 -1.99 -5.53
C LYS A 257 -19.84 -1.33 -4.21
N ALA A 258 -19.64 -2.13 -3.15
CA ALA A 258 -19.28 -1.60 -1.84
C ALA A 258 -17.80 -1.16 -1.73
N LEU A 259 -16.87 -1.90 -2.37
CA LEU A 259 -15.44 -1.71 -2.15
C LEU A 259 -14.71 -0.95 -3.26
N HIS A 260 -15.21 -0.98 -4.50
CA HIS A 260 -14.56 -0.32 -5.64
C HIS A 260 -14.24 1.16 -5.38
N PRO A 261 -15.17 1.98 -4.83
CA PRO A 261 -14.87 3.39 -4.58
C PRO A 261 -13.78 3.60 -3.52
N LEU A 262 -13.56 2.63 -2.62
CA LEU A 262 -12.55 2.72 -1.56
C LEU A 262 -11.11 2.59 -2.10
N GLN A 263 -10.95 2.07 -3.32
CA GLN A 263 -9.64 1.88 -3.92
C GLN A 263 -9.01 3.21 -4.30
N GLU A 264 -9.79 4.12 -4.87
CA GLU A 264 -9.32 5.48 -5.22
C GLU A 264 -8.80 6.23 -3.99
N PHE A 265 -9.46 6.11 -2.84
CA PHE A 265 -8.99 6.72 -1.59
C PHE A 265 -7.71 6.08 -1.05
N THR A 266 -7.52 4.78 -1.25
CA THR A 266 -6.29 4.09 -0.85
C THR A 266 -5.12 4.59 -1.67
N ASP A 267 -5.30 4.68 -2.98
CA ASP A 267 -4.26 5.17 -3.89
C ASP A 267 -3.96 6.65 -3.63
N ALA A 268 -5.00 7.48 -3.47
CA ALA A 268 -4.87 8.90 -3.17
C ALA A 268 -4.29 9.22 -1.78
N LEU A 269 -4.31 8.30 -0.82
CA LEU A 269 -3.66 8.49 0.49
C LEU A 269 -2.34 7.73 0.63
N SER A 270 -1.90 7.06 -0.43
CA SER A 270 -0.58 6.40 -0.53
C SER A 270 0.46 7.23 -1.30
N GLY A 271 0.08 8.42 -1.78
CA GLY A 271 0.99 9.32 -2.50
C GLY A 271 2.04 9.98 -1.60
N GLU A 272 3.24 10.17 -2.15
CA GLU A 272 4.39 10.79 -1.45
C GLU A 272 4.75 12.19 -1.98
N GLU A 273 4.18 12.61 -3.12
CA GLU A 273 4.48 13.89 -3.79
C GLU A 273 3.61 15.06 -3.29
N TYR A 274 2.67 14.79 -2.37
CA TYR A 274 1.77 15.81 -1.81
C TYR A 274 1.40 15.50 -0.37
N ILE A 275 0.90 16.53 0.33
CA ILE A 275 0.50 16.44 1.73
C ILE A 275 -0.81 15.66 1.86
N SER A 276 -0.72 14.37 2.19
CA SER A 276 -1.87 13.45 2.29
C SER A 276 -2.70 13.67 3.56
N ILE A 277 -2.07 14.02 4.68
CA ILE A 277 -2.74 14.13 5.99
C ILE A 277 -3.88 15.17 6.01
N SER A 278 -3.75 16.26 5.25
CA SER A 278 -4.78 17.31 5.12
C SER A 278 -6.09 16.80 4.51
N TYR A 279 -6.05 15.70 3.76
CA TYR A 279 -7.23 15.10 3.14
C TYR A 279 -7.93 14.10 4.05
N LEU A 280 -7.34 13.70 5.18
CA LEU A 280 -7.87 12.60 5.97
C LEU A 280 -9.25 12.91 6.55
N LYS A 281 -9.49 14.10 7.13
CA LYS A 281 -10.83 14.50 7.61
C LYS A 281 -11.85 14.59 6.47
N PRO A 282 -11.57 15.30 5.35
CA PRO A 282 -12.46 15.29 4.19
C PRO A 282 -12.80 13.89 3.67
N VAL A 283 -11.80 13.00 3.58
CA VAL A 283 -12.01 11.61 3.14
C VAL A 283 -12.87 10.85 4.13
N LEU A 284 -12.58 10.92 5.44
CA LEU A 284 -13.41 10.28 6.47
C LEU A 284 -14.85 10.78 6.44
N HIS A 285 -15.06 12.08 6.21
CA HIS A 285 -16.39 12.65 6.03
C HIS A 285 -17.09 12.10 4.78
N LEU A 286 -16.41 12.11 3.62
CA LEU A 286 -16.96 11.61 2.37
C LEU A 286 -17.27 10.11 2.41
N LEU A 287 -16.41 9.33 3.10
CA LEU A 287 -16.67 7.94 3.38
C LEU A 287 -17.96 7.76 4.19
N ALA A 288 -18.16 8.59 5.21
CA ALA A 288 -19.34 8.52 6.07
C ALA A 288 -20.65 8.97 5.39
N THR A 289 -20.59 10.01 4.54
CA THR A 289 -21.80 10.67 4.00
C THR A 289 -22.19 10.21 2.61
N SER A 290 -21.28 9.63 1.83
CA SER A 290 -21.54 9.28 0.43
C SER A 290 -21.11 7.85 0.11
N VAL A 291 -19.84 7.50 0.32
CA VAL A 291 -19.30 6.24 -0.22
C VAL A 291 -19.82 5.02 0.54
N LEU A 292 -19.90 5.12 1.87
CA LEU A 292 -20.42 4.08 2.75
C LEU A 292 -21.85 4.38 3.21
N ALA A 293 -22.53 5.35 2.59
CA ALA A 293 -23.95 5.61 2.85
C ALA A 293 -24.81 4.46 2.32
N GLU A 294 -25.95 4.22 2.99
CA GLU A 294 -26.85 3.08 2.75
C GLU A 294 -27.84 3.30 1.58
N ASP A 295 -27.38 3.87 0.47
CA ASP A 295 -28.27 4.15 -0.68
C ASP A 295 -28.35 2.95 -1.63
N ASP A 296 -29.55 2.35 -1.72
CA ASP A 296 -29.91 1.27 -2.66
C ASP A 296 -28.99 0.02 -2.59
N ASP A 297 -28.62 -0.37 -1.38
CA ASP A 297 -27.71 -1.48 -1.11
C ASP A 297 -28.43 -2.81 -0.86
N THR A 298 -27.85 -3.90 -1.39
CA THR A 298 -28.16 -5.26 -0.94
C THR A 298 -27.79 -5.41 0.54
N ASP A 299 -28.41 -6.36 1.25
CA ASP A 299 -28.10 -6.60 2.67
C ASP A 299 -26.61 -6.90 2.91
N LEU A 300 -25.97 -7.57 1.95
CA LEU A 300 -24.53 -7.83 2.00
C LEU A 300 -23.73 -6.54 1.79
N SER A 301 -24.07 -5.71 0.81
CA SER A 301 -23.39 -4.43 0.55
C SER A 301 -23.49 -3.51 1.76
N ARG A 302 -24.67 -3.40 2.37
CA ARG A 302 -24.90 -2.64 3.61
C ARG A 302 -24.01 -3.17 4.74
N SER A 303 -24.00 -4.48 4.96
CA SER A 303 -23.16 -5.09 6.00
C SER A 303 -21.67 -4.83 5.80
N ILE A 304 -21.19 -4.88 4.54
CA ILE A 304 -19.80 -4.59 4.20
C ILE A 304 -19.49 -3.13 4.48
N LYS A 305 -20.31 -2.19 3.99
CA LYS A 305 -20.12 -0.74 4.19
C LYS A 305 -20.06 -0.37 5.67
N THR A 306 -21.00 -0.86 6.46
CA THR A 306 -21.06 -0.58 7.91
C THR A 306 -19.82 -1.11 8.64
N LYS A 307 -19.31 -2.29 8.27
CA LYS A 307 -18.11 -2.88 8.90
C LYS A 307 -16.80 -2.25 8.40
N ALA A 308 -16.77 -1.78 7.16
CA ALA A 308 -15.63 -1.08 6.58
C ALA A 308 -15.48 0.36 7.11
N TYR A 309 -16.54 0.91 7.71
CA TYR A 309 -16.54 2.27 8.23
C TYR A 309 -15.54 2.45 9.39
N LEU A 310 -14.67 3.45 9.25
CA LEU A 310 -13.57 3.75 10.17
C LEU A 310 -13.99 4.62 11.37
N LYS A 311 -15.28 4.59 11.74
CA LYS A 311 -15.78 5.35 12.90
C LYS A 311 -14.93 5.03 14.14
N ASP A 312 -14.61 6.08 14.89
CA ASP A 312 -13.90 5.99 16.17
C ASP A 312 -12.46 5.45 16.07
N LYS A 313 -11.92 5.22 14.85
CA LYS A 313 -10.52 4.74 14.69
C LYS A 313 -9.48 5.86 14.78
N TYR A 314 -9.90 7.10 14.56
CA TYR A 314 -9.10 8.32 14.67
C TYR A 314 -9.63 9.27 15.75
N SER A 315 -10.47 8.79 16.66
CA SER A 315 -11.14 9.65 17.65
C SER A 315 -10.24 10.01 18.85
N ASP A 316 -9.01 9.52 18.88
CA ASP A 316 -8.07 9.89 19.93
C ASP A 316 -7.75 11.40 19.85
N PRO A 317 -7.69 12.11 21.01
CA PRO A 317 -7.54 13.57 21.03
C PRO A 317 -6.30 14.08 20.27
N ASP A 318 -5.15 13.45 20.48
CA ASP A 318 -3.88 13.87 19.86
C ASP A 318 -3.93 13.75 18.34
N THR A 319 -4.49 12.65 17.82
CA THR A 319 -4.70 12.52 16.37
C THR A 319 -5.73 13.55 15.88
N GLN A 320 -6.83 13.78 16.61
CA GLN A 320 -7.80 14.79 16.19
C GLN A 320 -7.18 16.18 16.08
N GLU A 321 -6.32 16.56 17.02
CA GLU A 321 -5.59 17.83 17.01
C GLU A 321 -4.69 17.95 15.77
N ILE A 322 -3.85 16.94 15.50
CA ILE A 322 -2.99 16.92 14.29
C ILE A 322 -3.86 17.07 13.03
N LEU A 323 -4.97 16.35 12.97
CA LEU A 323 -5.85 16.38 11.80
C LEU A 323 -6.58 17.71 11.66
N ASP A 324 -6.94 18.38 12.75
CA ASP A 324 -7.55 19.71 12.74
C ASP A 324 -6.55 20.74 12.23
N VAL A 325 -5.33 20.75 12.76
CA VAL A 325 -4.25 21.65 12.32
C VAL A 325 -3.95 21.41 10.84
N ALA A 326 -3.78 20.15 10.42
CA ALA A 326 -3.49 19.80 9.03
C ALA A 326 -4.61 20.22 8.07
N SER A 327 -5.88 20.07 8.48
CA SER A 327 -7.04 20.47 7.67
C SER A 327 -7.16 22.00 7.61
N PHE A 328 -6.89 22.69 8.72
CA PHE A 328 -6.94 24.15 8.84
C PHE A 328 -5.91 24.83 7.96
N LEU A 329 -4.65 24.36 8.01
CA LEU A 329 -3.55 24.89 7.21
C LEU A 329 -3.74 24.59 5.71
N GLY A 330 -4.54 23.58 5.36
CA GLY A 330 -4.92 23.29 4.00
C GLY A 330 -5.84 24.37 3.41
N PRO A 331 -5.40 25.17 2.41
CA PRO A 331 -6.20 26.28 1.87
C PRO A 331 -7.52 25.83 1.22
N ARG A 332 -7.62 24.55 0.87
CA ARG A 332 -8.80 23.90 0.26
C ARG A 332 -9.93 23.63 1.24
N PHE A 333 -9.59 23.36 2.51
CA PHE A 333 -10.54 22.85 3.50
C PHE A 333 -10.80 23.88 4.60
N LYS A 334 -9.75 24.52 5.12
CA LYS A 334 -9.83 25.50 6.21
C LYS A 334 -10.64 24.92 7.37
N THR A 335 -11.74 25.57 7.74
CA THR A 335 -12.60 25.17 8.87
C THR A 335 -13.75 24.23 8.51
N GLN A 336 -13.90 23.84 7.23
CA GLN A 336 -15.08 23.09 6.77
C GLN A 336 -15.29 21.73 7.44
N TYR A 337 -14.20 21.09 7.87
CA TYR A 337 -14.22 19.74 8.46
C TYR A 337 -13.76 19.73 9.93
N ILE A 338 -13.62 20.91 10.54
CA ILE A 338 -13.21 21.09 11.93
C ILE A 338 -14.48 21.26 12.75
N ARG A 339 -14.61 20.52 13.85
CA ARG A 339 -15.73 20.72 14.79
C ARG A 339 -15.56 22.08 15.47
N ALA A 340 -16.63 22.86 15.57
CA ALA A 340 -16.60 24.23 16.08
C ALA A 340 -16.22 24.36 17.57
N ASP A 341 -15.98 23.24 18.28
CA ASP A 341 -15.84 23.20 19.73
C ASP A 341 -14.39 23.39 20.23
N LEU A 342 -13.42 23.66 19.33
CA LEU A 342 -12.03 24.00 19.67
C LEU A 342 -11.77 25.51 19.62
N THR A 343 -12.75 26.34 19.96
CA THR A 343 -12.49 27.75 20.28
C THR A 343 -11.77 27.85 21.62
N CYS A 344 -10.45 28.08 21.55
CA CYS A 344 -9.58 28.71 22.56
C CYS A 344 -9.92 28.49 24.04
N HIS A 345 -9.06 27.74 24.74
CA HIS A 345 -8.71 28.07 26.12
C HIS A 345 -7.24 28.44 26.21
#